data_AF-A0A6N6KN05-F1
#
_entry.id   AF-A0A6N6KN05-F1
#
_cell.length_a   1.000
_cell.length_b   1.000
_cell.length_c   1.000
_cell.angle_alpha   90.00
_cell.angle_beta   90.00
_cell.angle_gamma   90.00
#
_symmetry.space_group_name_H-M   'P 1'
#
loop_
_entity.id
_entity.type
_entity.pdbx_description
1 polymer ?
#
loop_
_entity_poly.entity_id
_entity_poly.type
_entity_poly.pdbx_seq_one_letter_code
_entity_poly.pdbx_strand_id
1 'polypeptide(L)'
;EGPDGEECFPGQGLEICDLVYVSCEELCVDESLIDPNFICPGFQFPVCGCDGITYQNACIARWHHGVTTWTLGECDVFEIQIPVENDTPFYMTNPVENELRLGWKGKQLTEILIYNLHGQMIQRTLTDHDEDGFTQLDVSTLPPGLYILQVSDSEGNVRTEKFVKT
;
A
#
# COMPACT_ATOMS: atom_id res chain seq x y z
N GLU A 1 28.28 -24.09 11.92
CA GLU A 1 27.55 -25.14 11.18
C GLU A 1 26.07 -24.90 11.40
N GLY A 2 25.34 -24.50 10.36
CA GLY A 2 23.86 -24.59 10.36
C GLY A 2 23.41 -26.04 10.20
N PRO A 3 22.12 -26.35 10.39
CA PRO A 3 21.62 -27.71 10.32
C PRO A 3 21.77 -28.36 8.93
N ASP A 4 22.13 -27.57 7.90
CA ASP A 4 22.26 -28.02 6.51
C ASP A 4 23.69 -27.94 5.95
N GLY A 5 24.71 -27.68 6.79
CA GLY A 5 26.10 -27.87 6.41
C GLY A 5 26.69 -26.90 5.36
N GLU A 6 26.06 -25.75 5.10
CA GLU A 6 26.71 -24.70 4.29
C GLU A 6 27.67 -23.83 5.13
N GLU A 7 28.91 -23.73 4.66
CA GLU A 7 29.95 -22.87 5.25
C GLU A 7 29.73 -21.40 4.83
N CYS A 8 29.51 -20.51 5.81
CA CYS A 8 29.48 -19.07 5.55
C CYS A 8 30.91 -18.55 5.26
N PHE A 9 31.11 -17.93 4.10
CA PHE A 9 32.35 -17.21 3.77
C PHE A 9 32.49 -15.95 4.63
N PRO A 10 33.68 -15.61 5.17
CA PRO A 10 33.85 -14.42 5.98
C PRO A 10 34.13 -13.21 5.07
N GLY A 11 33.12 -12.38 4.84
CA GLY A 11 33.23 -11.15 4.06
C GLY A 11 32.32 -10.06 4.61
N GLN A 12 32.92 -9.14 5.36
CA GLN A 12 32.41 -7.88 5.89
C GLN A 12 31.17 -7.29 5.19
N GLY A 13 30.06 -7.22 5.93
CA GLY A 13 28.88 -6.43 5.57
C GLY A 13 27.73 -6.75 6.53
N LEU A 14 27.17 -5.74 7.19
CA LEU A 14 26.14 -5.88 8.21
C LEU A 14 24.84 -6.39 7.58
N GLU A 15 24.61 -7.71 7.62
CA GLU A 15 23.31 -8.32 7.31
C GLU A 15 22.58 -8.59 8.62
N ILE A 16 21.53 -7.80 8.88
CA ILE A 16 20.58 -8.10 9.96
C ILE A 16 19.70 -9.23 9.45
N CYS A 17 20.01 -10.47 9.84
CA CYS A 17 19.04 -11.56 9.79
C CYS A 17 18.21 -11.48 11.08
N ASP A 18 17.14 -10.68 11.08
CA ASP A 18 16.14 -10.81 12.14
C ASP A 18 15.47 -12.17 12.00
N LEU A 19 15.74 -13.06 12.95
CA LEU A 19 14.98 -14.29 13.13
C LEU A 19 13.56 -13.90 13.56
N VAL A 20 12.63 -13.91 12.59
CA VAL A 20 11.19 -13.90 12.90
C VAL A 20 10.85 -15.24 13.54
N TYR A 21 10.73 -15.25 14.85
CA TYR A 21 10.12 -16.37 15.57
C TYR A 21 8.63 -16.39 15.23
N VAL A 22 8.23 -17.25 14.28
CA VAL A 22 6.84 -17.70 14.21
C VAL A 22 6.68 -18.71 15.36
N SER A 23 6.30 -18.20 16.54
CA SER A 23 5.76 -19.08 17.56
C SER A 23 4.50 -19.71 16.98
N CYS A 24 4.46 -21.04 16.93
CA CYS A 24 3.21 -21.77 16.76
C CYS A 24 2.42 -21.61 18.07
N GLU A 25 1.86 -20.42 18.28
CA GLU A 25 0.68 -20.32 19.13
C GLU A 25 -0.40 -21.21 18.51
N GLU A 26 -1.21 -21.84 19.36
CA GLU A 26 -2.24 -22.81 19.01
C GLU A 26 -2.91 -22.49 17.67
N LEU A 27 -3.05 -23.50 16.80
CA LEU A 27 -3.77 -23.36 15.54
C LEU A 27 -5.10 -22.64 15.81
N CYS A 28 -5.21 -21.42 15.27
CA CYS A 28 -6.36 -20.57 15.55
C CYS A 28 -7.67 -21.20 15.03
N VAL A 29 -7.57 -21.91 13.90
CA VAL A 29 -8.68 -22.61 13.27
C VAL A 29 -8.45 -24.12 13.35
N ASP A 30 -9.37 -24.82 13.99
CA ASP A 30 -9.47 -26.27 14.00
C ASP A 30 -10.63 -26.70 13.09
N GLU A 31 -10.29 -27.21 11.91
CA GLU A 31 -11.26 -27.67 10.91
C GLU A 31 -12.16 -28.80 11.43
N SER A 32 -11.72 -29.57 12.42
CA SER A 32 -12.51 -30.67 12.99
C SER A 32 -13.71 -30.19 13.80
N LEU A 33 -13.72 -28.91 14.20
CA LEU A 33 -14.83 -28.28 14.92
C LEU A 33 -15.89 -27.69 13.99
N ILE A 34 -15.66 -27.66 12.68
CA ILE A 34 -16.58 -27.04 11.72
C ILE A 34 -17.76 -27.99 11.42
N ASP A 35 -18.94 -27.59 11.86
CA ASP A 35 -20.23 -28.20 11.55
C ASP A 35 -21.21 -27.14 11.01
N PRO A 36 -21.39 -27.06 9.67
CA PRO A 36 -22.32 -26.12 9.05
C PRO A 36 -23.80 -26.31 9.46
N ASN A 37 -24.15 -27.47 10.03
CA ASN A 37 -25.51 -27.78 10.47
C ASN A 37 -25.74 -27.49 11.96
N PHE A 38 -24.69 -27.07 12.69
CA PHE A 38 -24.82 -26.70 14.08
C PHE A 38 -25.76 -25.49 14.20
N ILE A 39 -26.73 -25.57 15.12
CA ILE A 39 -27.70 -24.49 15.30
C ILE A 39 -27.18 -23.53 16.36
N CYS A 40 -26.67 -22.38 15.92
CA CYS A 40 -26.27 -21.30 16.81
C CYS A 40 -27.44 -20.37 17.18
N PRO A 41 -27.52 -19.89 18.43
CA PRO A 41 -28.46 -18.85 18.81
C PRO A 41 -28.25 -17.58 17.98
N GLY A 42 -29.33 -16.93 17.54
CA GLY A 42 -29.28 -15.70 16.73
C GLY A 42 -28.99 -14.42 17.51
N PHE A 43 -28.39 -14.50 18.71
CA PHE A 43 -28.03 -13.31 19.47
C PHE A 43 -26.74 -12.68 18.93
N GLN A 44 -26.70 -11.35 18.92
CA GLN A 44 -25.57 -10.55 18.43
C GLN A 44 -24.68 -10.14 19.60
N PHE A 45 -23.73 -11.01 19.94
CA PHE A 45 -22.70 -10.77 20.96
C PHE A 45 -21.34 -10.96 20.31
N PRO A 46 -20.83 -9.93 19.61
CA PRO A 46 -19.69 -10.10 18.73
C PRO A 46 -18.45 -10.55 19.49
N VAL A 47 -17.63 -11.35 18.81
CA VAL A 47 -16.33 -11.80 19.30
C VAL A 47 -15.28 -11.61 18.22
N CYS A 48 -14.06 -11.27 18.62
CA CYS A 48 -12.90 -11.20 17.74
C CYS A 48 -12.13 -12.51 17.83
N GLY A 49 -12.10 -13.28 16.74
CA GLY A 49 -11.34 -14.52 16.68
C GLY A 49 -9.84 -14.28 16.70
N CYS A 50 -9.07 -15.31 17.08
CA CYS A 50 -7.61 -15.31 16.95
C CYS A 50 -7.11 -15.13 15.50
N ASP A 51 -8.00 -15.25 14.51
CA ASP A 51 -7.75 -15.04 13.09
C ASP A 51 -7.99 -13.60 12.66
N GLY A 52 -8.35 -12.72 13.61
CA GLY A 52 -8.63 -11.32 13.35
C GLY A 52 -9.99 -11.09 12.69
N ILE A 53 -10.89 -12.09 12.66
CA ILE A 53 -12.23 -11.96 12.09
C ILE A 53 -13.26 -11.74 13.21
N THR A 54 -14.11 -10.74 13.01
CA THR A 54 -15.29 -10.52 13.86
C THR A 54 -16.40 -11.50 13.52
N TYR A 55 -16.86 -12.27 14.50
CA TYR A 55 -18.01 -13.16 14.37
C TYR A 55 -19.22 -12.62 15.14
N GLN A 56 -20.43 -12.89 14.63
CA GLN A 56 -21.69 -12.46 15.26
C GLN A 56 -21.83 -12.94 16.72
N ASN A 57 -21.30 -14.13 17.03
CA ASN A 57 -21.14 -14.63 18.39
C ASN A 57 -20.13 -15.78 18.46
N ALA A 58 -19.76 -16.16 19.69
CA ALA A 58 -18.84 -17.25 20.00
C ALA A 58 -19.28 -18.62 19.44
N CYS A 59 -20.59 -18.88 19.34
CA CYS A 59 -21.08 -20.13 18.77
C CYS A 59 -20.72 -20.22 17.29
N ILE A 60 -20.94 -19.13 16.54
CA ILE A 60 -20.63 -19.06 15.11
C ILE A 60 -19.11 -19.17 14.88
N ALA A 61 -18.31 -18.42 15.65
CA ALA A 61 -16.85 -18.49 15.59
C ALA A 61 -16.36 -19.94 15.73
N ARG A 62 -16.86 -20.67 16.73
CA ARG A 62 -16.44 -22.04 17.02
C ARG A 62 -16.97 -23.06 16.02
N TRP A 63 -18.28 -23.15 15.84
CA TRP A 63 -18.90 -24.29 15.15
C TRP A 63 -19.03 -24.09 13.65
N HIS A 64 -19.11 -22.85 13.15
CA HIS A 64 -19.18 -22.62 11.71
C HIS A 64 -17.80 -22.30 11.11
N HIS A 65 -16.84 -21.87 11.92
CA HIS A 65 -15.54 -21.40 11.45
C HIS A 65 -14.33 -22.03 12.17
N GLY A 66 -14.54 -22.91 13.15
CA GLY A 66 -13.45 -23.66 13.78
C GLY A 66 -12.53 -22.83 14.66
N VAL A 67 -12.88 -21.58 14.95
CA VAL A 67 -12.04 -20.68 15.74
C VAL A 67 -11.94 -21.19 17.18
N THR A 68 -10.72 -21.34 17.68
CA THR A 68 -10.45 -21.97 18.98
C THR A 68 -10.40 -20.97 20.13
N THR A 69 -10.00 -19.72 19.87
CA THR A 69 -9.91 -18.65 20.87
C THR A 69 -10.43 -17.32 20.32
N TRP A 70 -10.99 -16.49 21.20
CA TRP A 70 -11.55 -15.19 20.86
C TRP A 70 -11.62 -14.25 22.05
N THR A 71 -11.71 -12.94 21.79
CA THR A 71 -12.00 -11.91 22.79
C THR A 71 -13.44 -11.38 22.63
N LEU A 72 -13.97 -10.76 23.69
CA LEU A 72 -15.30 -10.15 23.64
C LEU A 72 -15.23 -8.82 22.86
N GLY A 73 -16.23 -8.59 22.02
CA GLY A 73 -16.29 -7.42 21.15
C GLY A 73 -15.88 -7.75 19.71
N GLU A 74 -16.05 -6.78 18.83
CA GLU A 74 -15.56 -6.90 17.45
C GLU A 74 -14.04 -6.77 17.41
N CYS A 75 -13.40 -7.32 16.37
CA CYS A 75 -11.99 -7.02 16.13
C CYS A 75 -11.82 -5.54 15.87
N ASP A 76 -10.71 -4.99 16.38
CA ASP A 76 -10.29 -3.64 16.02
C ASP A 76 -10.02 -3.61 14.52
N VAL A 77 -10.97 -3.05 13.76
CA VAL A 77 -10.70 -2.64 12.40
C VAL A 77 -9.72 -1.49 12.50
N PHE A 78 -8.50 -1.71 12.02
CA PHE A 78 -7.61 -0.59 11.72
C PHE A 78 -8.19 0.10 10.48
N GLU A 79 -9.27 0.86 10.69
CA GLU A 79 -9.68 1.90 9.78
C GLU A 79 -8.47 2.83 9.73
N ILE A 80 -7.64 2.67 8.70
CA ILE A 80 -6.67 3.69 8.37
C ILE A 80 -7.54 4.88 7.98
N GLN A 81 -7.82 5.74 8.97
CA GLN A 81 -8.14 7.14 8.75
C GLN A 81 -6.87 7.72 8.15
N ILE A 82 -6.58 7.39 6.89
CA ILE A 82 -5.76 8.25 6.06
C ILE A 82 -6.59 9.52 6.09
N PRO A 83 -6.10 10.65 6.66
CA PRO A 83 -6.65 11.91 6.25
C PRO A 83 -6.43 11.93 4.75
N VAL A 84 -7.47 11.59 3.97
CA VAL A 84 -7.58 12.10 2.63
C VAL A 84 -7.76 13.58 2.88
N GLU A 85 -6.64 14.29 3.06
CA GLU A 85 -6.65 15.72 2.90
C GLU A 85 -7.26 15.91 1.52
N ASN A 86 -8.46 16.47 1.47
CA ASN A 86 -9.06 17.04 0.27
C ASN A 86 -8.26 18.28 -0.22
N ASP A 87 -6.94 18.23 -0.01
CA ASP A 87 -5.94 19.25 -0.17
C ASP A 87 -4.59 18.61 -0.53
N THR A 88 -4.60 17.42 -1.16
CA THR A 88 -3.39 17.04 -1.90
C THR A 88 -3.17 18.11 -2.98
N PRO A 89 -2.13 18.97 -2.87
CA PRO A 89 -1.96 20.12 -3.75
C PRO A 89 -1.49 19.68 -5.13
N PHE A 90 -1.45 18.37 -5.38
CA PHE A 90 -0.92 17.75 -6.56
C PHE A 90 -1.59 16.40 -6.81
N TYR A 91 -2.19 16.23 -7.98
CA TYR A 91 -2.76 14.96 -8.43
C TYR A 91 -2.29 14.67 -9.86
N MET A 92 -2.13 13.38 -10.19
CA MET A 92 -1.74 12.94 -11.52
C MET A 92 -2.49 11.70 -11.99
N THR A 93 -2.56 11.49 -13.30
CA THR A 93 -3.13 10.28 -13.90
C THR A 93 -2.10 9.17 -13.95
N ASN A 94 -2.34 8.06 -13.25
CA ASN A 94 -1.47 6.88 -13.27
C ASN A 94 -2.32 5.61 -13.13
N PRO A 95 -2.18 4.58 -13.99
CA PRO A 95 -1.34 4.52 -15.20
C PRO A 95 -1.74 5.48 -16.33
N VAL A 96 -0.83 5.74 -17.27
CA VAL A 96 -1.03 6.67 -18.39
C VAL A 96 -0.73 6.03 -19.74
N GLU A 97 -1.58 6.30 -20.73
CA GLU A 97 -1.34 5.95 -22.13
C GLU A 97 -0.64 7.10 -22.86
N ASN A 98 -1.37 8.07 -23.42
CA ASN A 98 -0.76 9.08 -24.30
C ASN A 98 -0.57 10.45 -23.63
N GLU A 99 -1.38 10.77 -22.63
CA GLU A 99 -1.41 12.11 -22.03
C GLU A 99 -1.41 12.02 -20.51
N LEU A 100 -0.33 12.50 -19.89
CA LEU A 100 -0.22 12.60 -18.45
C LEU A 100 -0.89 13.89 -17.98
N ARG A 101 -2.05 13.76 -17.32
CA ARG A 101 -2.73 14.91 -16.70
C ARG A 101 -2.15 15.15 -15.31
N LEU A 102 -1.73 16.38 -15.07
CA LEU A 102 -1.26 16.88 -13.79
C LEU A 102 -2.16 18.02 -13.36
N GLY A 103 -2.56 18.04 -12.09
CA GLY A 103 -3.23 19.19 -11.51
C GLY A 103 -2.63 19.58 -10.19
N TRP A 104 -2.72 20.86 -9.86
CA TRP A 104 -2.13 21.43 -8.67
C TRP A 104 -3.03 22.48 -8.03
N LYS A 105 -2.75 22.78 -6.76
CA LYS A 105 -3.45 23.80 -5.98
C LYS A 105 -2.50 24.50 -5.01
N GLY A 106 -2.64 25.81 -4.91
CA GLY A 106 -1.96 26.71 -3.99
C GLY A 106 -0.53 27.08 -4.38
N LYS A 107 -0.05 26.66 -5.56
CA LYS A 107 1.34 26.84 -6.00
C LYS A 107 1.48 26.98 -7.52
N GLN A 108 2.14 28.03 -7.98
CA GLN A 108 2.53 28.16 -9.38
C GLN A 108 3.66 27.19 -9.74
N LEU A 109 3.42 26.31 -10.72
CA LEU A 109 4.44 25.42 -11.27
C LEU A 109 5.33 26.16 -12.26
N THR A 110 6.64 25.95 -12.19
CA THR A 110 7.63 26.59 -13.08
C THR A 110 8.26 25.60 -14.06
N GLU A 111 8.42 24.33 -13.65
CA GLU A 111 9.11 23.33 -14.45
C GLU A 111 8.61 21.92 -14.15
N ILE A 112 8.49 21.11 -15.19
CA ILE A 112 8.13 19.69 -15.11
C ILE A 112 9.16 18.89 -15.90
N LEU A 113 9.79 17.91 -15.27
CA LEU A 113 10.83 17.06 -15.82
C LEU A 113 10.40 15.60 -15.74
N ILE A 114 10.62 14.84 -16.82
CA ILE A 114 10.40 13.40 -16.86
C ILE A 114 11.76 12.72 -17.01
N TYR A 115 12.05 11.80 -16.10
CA TYR A 115 13.24 10.96 -16.12
C TYR A 115 12.87 9.49 -16.30
N ASN A 116 13.74 8.74 -16.96
CA ASN A 116 13.70 7.28 -16.87
C ASN A 116 14.37 6.79 -15.56
N LEU A 117 14.30 5.49 -15.29
CA LEU A 117 14.93 4.89 -14.09
C LEU A 117 16.46 4.92 -14.08
N HIS A 118 17.10 5.20 -15.21
CA HIS A 118 18.56 5.41 -15.29
C HIS A 118 18.95 6.85 -14.94
N GLY A 119 17.99 7.71 -14.56
CA GLY A 119 18.22 9.12 -14.23
C GLY A 119 18.43 10.01 -15.46
N GLN A 120 18.17 9.52 -16.67
CA GLN A 120 18.23 10.34 -17.87
C GLN A 120 16.96 11.19 -17.99
N MET A 121 17.12 12.50 -18.14
CA MET A 121 16.03 13.41 -18.48
C MET A 121 15.57 13.12 -19.92
N ILE A 122 14.30 12.76 -20.06
CA ILE A 122 13.65 12.45 -21.33
C ILE A 122 12.92 13.67 -21.87
N GLN A 123 12.21 14.38 -20.98
CA GLN A 123 11.38 15.51 -21.35
C GLN A 123 11.47 16.60 -20.29
N ARG A 124 11.44 17.85 -20.77
CA ARG A 124 11.40 19.06 -19.95
C ARG A 124 10.33 19.99 -20.49
N THR A 125 9.44 20.39 -19.61
CA THR A 125 8.35 21.32 -19.91
C THR A 125 8.46 22.50 -18.94
N LEU A 126 8.61 23.70 -19.49
CA LEU A 126 8.50 24.93 -18.70
C LEU A 126 7.03 25.32 -18.60
N THR A 127 6.61 25.73 -17.41
CA THR A 127 5.25 26.18 -17.15
C THR A 127 5.28 27.59 -16.59
N ASP A 128 4.26 28.36 -16.92
CA ASP A 128 4.00 29.69 -16.36
C ASP A 128 2.49 29.77 -16.13
N HIS A 129 2.02 28.94 -15.20
CA HIS A 129 0.60 28.78 -14.91
C HIS A 129 0.22 29.46 -13.60
N ASP A 130 -1.07 29.69 -13.38
CA ASP A 130 -1.59 30.31 -12.16
C ASP A 130 -1.32 29.45 -10.91
N GLU A 131 -1.59 30.03 -9.73
CA GLU A 131 -1.42 29.36 -8.43
C GLU A 131 -2.20 28.02 -8.33
N ASP A 132 -3.29 27.90 -9.08
CA ASP A 132 -4.08 26.67 -9.22
C ASP A 132 -4.22 26.33 -10.71
N GLY A 133 -4.24 25.04 -11.05
CA GLY A 133 -4.50 24.66 -12.43
C GLY A 133 -4.31 23.19 -12.75
N PHE A 134 -4.39 22.90 -14.05
CA PHE A 134 -4.08 21.59 -14.62
C PHE A 134 -3.33 21.74 -15.93
N THR A 135 -2.51 20.75 -16.26
CA THR A 135 -1.75 20.66 -17.51
C THR A 135 -1.74 19.23 -18.02
N GLN A 136 -1.49 19.07 -19.31
CA GLN A 136 -1.45 17.78 -19.99
C GLN A 136 -0.12 17.66 -20.73
N LEU A 137 0.65 16.62 -20.41
CA LEU A 137 1.92 16.33 -21.06
C LEU A 137 1.73 15.18 -22.03
N ASP A 138 2.08 15.40 -23.29
CA ASP A 138 2.16 14.33 -24.28
C ASP A 138 3.32 13.39 -23.93
N VAL A 139 2.97 12.14 -23.65
CA VAL A 139 3.86 11.02 -23.35
C VAL A 139 3.69 9.87 -24.35
N SER A 140 3.02 10.11 -25.48
CA SER A 140 2.76 9.10 -26.52
C SER A 140 4.04 8.50 -27.11
N THR A 141 5.13 9.27 -27.08
CA THR A 141 6.45 8.86 -27.59
C THR A 141 7.26 8.03 -26.59
N LEU A 142 6.83 7.95 -25.32
CA LEU A 142 7.52 7.18 -24.28
C LEU A 142 7.23 5.69 -24.44
N PRO A 143 8.25 4.81 -24.42
CA PRO A 143 8.04 3.38 -24.30
C PRO A 143 7.30 3.00 -23.01
N PRO A 144 6.51 1.91 -22.99
CA PRO A 144 5.92 1.39 -21.76
C PRO A 144 6.96 1.13 -20.68
N GLY A 145 6.69 1.54 -19.45
CA GLY A 145 7.64 1.45 -18.35
C GLY A 145 7.35 2.40 -17.20
N LEU A 146 8.25 2.39 -16.21
CA LEU A 146 8.18 3.26 -15.03
C LEU A 146 9.05 4.50 -15.25
N TYR A 147 8.46 5.67 -14.97
CA TYR A 147 9.13 6.96 -15.10
C TYR A 147 9.03 7.75 -13.80
N ILE A 148 9.96 8.69 -13.63
CA ILE A 148 10.00 9.63 -12.52
C ILE A 148 9.61 11.00 -13.06
N LEU A 149 8.63 11.63 -12.43
CA LEU A 149 8.21 12.99 -12.68
C LEU A 149 8.78 13.89 -11.57
N GLN A 150 9.52 14.92 -11.94
CA GLN A 150 9.88 16.01 -11.03
C GLN A 150 9.14 17.28 -11.42
N VAL A 151 8.57 17.95 -10.43
CA VAL A 151 7.81 19.18 -10.60
C VAL A 151 8.38 20.22 -9.66
N SER A 152 8.78 21.36 -10.20
CA SER A 152 9.30 22.51 -9.47
C SER A 152 8.27 23.62 -9.40
N ASP A 153 8.13 24.26 -8.24
CA ASP A 153 7.27 25.43 -8.04
C ASP A 153 8.06 26.76 -8.09
N SER A 154 7.36 27.89 -8.01
CA SER A 154 7.96 29.23 -8.00
C SER A 154 8.71 29.57 -6.72
N GLU A 155 8.50 28.82 -5.64
CA GLU A 155 9.21 28.94 -4.36
C GLU A 155 10.51 28.12 -4.35
N GLY A 156 10.77 27.32 -5.40
CA GLY A 156 11.93 26.46 -5.53
C GLY A 156 11.78 25.09 -4.87
N ASN A 157 10.59 24.71 -4.42
CA ASN A 157 10.36 23.34 -3.95
C ASN A 157 10.24 22.38 -5.13
N VAL A 158 10.75 21.17 -4.95
CA VAL A 158 10.70 20.11 -5.95
C VAL A 158 9.93 18.92 -5.40
N ARG A 159 8.90 18.49 -6.11
CA ARG A 159 8.11 17.30 -5.81
C ARG A 159 8.45 16.20 -6.81
N THR A 160 8.74 15.00 -6.31
CA THR A 160 9.09 13.84 -7.14
C THR A 160 8.02 12.77 -7.03
N GLU A 161 7.52 12.28 -8.16
CA GLU A 161 6.48 11.26 -8.25
C GLU A 161 6.83 10.19 -9.27
N LYS A 162 6.12 9.06 -9.22
CA LYS A 162 6.32 7.94 -10.16
C LYS A 162 5.03 7.69 -10.94
N PHE A 163 5.17 7.43 -12.24
CA PHE A 163 4.03 7.01 -13.06
C PHE A 163 4.41 5.86 -14.00
N VAL A 164 3.41 5.04 -14.33
CA VAL A 164 3.54 3.90 -15.24
C VAL A 164 2.96 4.30 -16.60
N LYS A 165 3.81 4.28 -17.63
CA LYS A 165 3.39 4.36 -19.03
C LYS A 165 2.98 2.96 -19.48
N THR A 166 1.73 2.80 -19.91
CA THR A 166 1.19 1.56 -20.49
C THR A 166 1.20 1.58 -22.00
#